data_AF-H6NHI9-F1
#
_entry.id   AF-H6NHI9-F1
#
_cell.length_a   1.000
_cell.length_b   1.000
_cell.length_c   1.000
_cell.angle_alpha   90.00
_cell.angle_beta   90.00
_cell.angle_gamma   90.00
#
_symmetry.space_group_name_H-M   'P 1'
#
loop_
_entity.id
_entity.type
_entity.pdbx_description
1 polymer ?
#
loop_
_entity_poly.entity_id
_entity_poly.type
_entity_poly.pdbx_seq_one_letter_code
_entity_poly.pdbx_strand_id
1 'polypeptide(L)'
;MFSVTEYSVEKVKDPFGIIEGQRYEFRLDLEVEEDDELYSEQGVYVRVIYGVAENRSGIVKYDLYERSSDKYLEFDLEDEEVQTLELFCKERLQEAE
;
A
#
# COMPACT_ATOMS: atom_id res chain seq x y z
N MET A 1 -4.69 14.39 6.01
CA MET A 1 -3.75 13.42 6.59
C MET A 1 -4.49 12.10 6.81
N PHE A 2 -3.81 10.96 6.73
CA PHE A 2 -4.39 9.66 7.06
C PHE A 2 -3.55 8.85 8.06
N SER A 3 -4.17 7.83 8.65
CA SER A 3 -3.52 6.82 9.48
C SER A 3 -3.90 5.41 9.03
N VAL A 4 -2.97 4.46 9.11
CA VAL A 4 -3.26 3.04 8.81
C VAL A 4 -3.92 2.40 10.02
N THR A 5 -5.13 1.88 9.86
CA THR A 5 -5.89 1.23 10.95
C THR A 5 -5.77 -0.29 10.93
N GLU A 6 -5.76 -0.89 9.74
CA GLU A 6 -5.60 -2.31 9.53
C GLU A 6 -4.72 -2.56 8.32
N TYR A 7 -3.97 -3.65 8.32
CA TYR A 7 -3.17 -4.04 7.18
C TYR A 7 -3.14 -5.55 6.99
N SER A 8 -2.97 -5.95 5.74
CA SER A 8 -2.62 -7.32 5.37
C SER A 8 -1.49 -7.30 4.35
N VAL A 9 -0.64 -8.33 4.42
CA VAL A 9 0.50 -8.51 3.51
C VAL A 9 0.44 -9.91 2.91
N GLU A 10 0.47 -9.97 1.58
CA GLU A 10 0.48 -11.22 0.84
C GLU A 10 1.69 -11.25 -0.11
N LYS A 11 2.43 -12.36 -0.10
CA LYS A 11 3.52 -12.55 -1.06
C LYS A 11 2.94 -12.82 -2.45
N VAL A 12 3.32 -12.00 -3.42
CA VAL A 12 2.91 -12.17 -4.81
C VAL A 12 3.56 -13.45 -5.36
N LYS A 13 2.72 -14.37 -5.85
CA LYS A 13 3.19 -15.62 -6.46
C LYS A 13 3.76 -15.33 -7.84
N ASP A 14 5.02 -15.67 -8.04
CA ASP A 14 5.69 -15.63 -9.35
C ASP A 14 5.95 -17.06 -9.85
N PRO A 15 4.96 -17.74 -10.44
CA PRO A 15 5.13 -19.11 -10.92
C PRO A 15 6.08 -19.21 -12.13
N PHE A 16 6.35 -18.09 -12.80
CA PHE A 16 7.20 -18.06 -14.00
C PHE A 16 8.64 -17.61 -13.71
N GLY A 17 8.90 -17.06 -12.52
CA GLY A 17 10.24 -16.58 -12.13
C GLY A 17 10.72 -15.38 -12.96
N ILE A 18 9.79 -14.56 -13.46
CA ILE A 18 10.11 -13.39 -14.30
C ILE A 18 10.49 -12.18 -13.43
N ILE A 19 10.06 -12.17 -12.17
CA ILE A 19 10.23 -11.04 -11.27
C ILE A 19 11.59 -11.15 -10.58
N GLU A 20 12.44 -10.13 -10.80
CA GLU A 20 13.66 -9.98 -10.01
C GLU A 20 13.32 -9.64 -8.55
N GLY A 21 13.70 -10.53 -7.63
CA GLY A 21 13.43 -10.40 -6.21
C GLY A 21 12.06 -10.95 -5.79
N GLN A 22 11.48 -10.35 -4.76
CA GLN A 22 10.18 -10.72 -4.21
C GLN A 22 9.25 -9.52 -4.26
N ARG A 23 7.96 -9.77 -4.49
CA ARG A 23 6.92 -8.75 -4.40
C ARG A 23 5.91 -9.13 -3.34
N TYR A 24 5.40 -8.11 -2.67
CA TYR A 24 4.41 -8.20 -1.64
C TYR A 24 3.27 -7.25 -1.99
N GLU A 25 2.05 -7.74 -1.89
CA GLU A 25 0.85 -6.93 -1.97
C GLU A 25 0.45 -6.57 -0.54
N PHE A 26 0.47 -5.28 -0.24
CA PHE A 26 -0.04 -4.70 0.99
C PHE A 26 -1.42 -4.13 0.72
N ARG A 27 -2.39 -4.52 1.53
CA ARG A 27 -3.69 -3.84 1.60
C ARG A 27 -3.74 -3.12 2.94
N LEU A 28 -3.76 -1.80 2.90
CA LEU A 28 -3.73 -0.94 4.08
C LEU A 28 -5.04 -0.15 4.13
N ASP A 29 -5.84 -0.40 5.17
CA ASP A 29 -7.07 0.34 5.40
C ASP A 29 -6.72 1.68 6.07
N LEU A 30 -7.17 2.78 5.46
CA LEU A 30 -6.83 4.13 5.85
C LEU A 30 -7.99 4.77 6.62
N GLU A 31 -7.68 5.37 7.76
CA GLU A 31 -8.53 6.35 8.43
C GLU A 31 -8.10 7.74 7.96
N VAL A 32 -8.96 8.37 7.18
CA VAL A 32 -8.73 9.66 6.55
C VAL A 32 -9.58 10.70 7.28
N GLU A 33 -9.01 11.88 7.54
CA GLU A 33 -9.74 12.98 8.18
C GLU A 33 -10.87 13.53 7.30
N GLU A 34 -11.98 13.98 7.90
CA GLU A 34 -13.18 14.45 7.15
C GLU A 34 -12.94 15.67 6.24
N ASP A 35 -11.90 16.46 6.52
CA ASP A 35 -11.53 17.66 5.75
C ASP A 35 -10.55 17.34 4.61
N ASP A 36 -10.11 16.09 4.48
CA ASP A 36 -9.14 15.65 3.48
C ASP A 36 -9.81 15.30 2.14
N GLU A 37 -9.07 15.49 1.03
CA GLU A 37 -9.56 15.17 -0.31
C GLU A 37 -9.78 13.67 -0.56
N LEU A 38 -9.04 12.83 0.16
CA LEU A 38 -9.17 11.37 0.09
C LEU A 38 -10.34 10.85 0.93
N TYR A 39 -11.02 11.71 1.69
CA TYR A 39 -12.09 11.27 2.58
C TYR A 39 -13.27 10.64 1.82
N SER A 40 -13.75 9.52 2.34
CA SER A 40 -14.98 8.87 1.88
C SER A 40 -15.72 8.25 3.05
N GLU A 41 -17.03 8.49 3.14
CA GLU A 41 -17.90 7.85 4.15
C GLU A 41 -17.87 6.31 4.05
N GLN A 42 -17.54 5.78 2.88
CA GLN A 42 -17.42 4.34 2.63
C GLN A 42 -16.05 3.77 3.03
N GLY A 43 -15.14 4.63 3.52
CA GLY A 43 -13.76 4.30 3.82
C GLY A 43 -12.87 4.18 2.59
N VAL A 44 -11.57 4.35 2.80
CA VAL A 44 -10.55 4.23 1.75
C VAL A 44 -9.50 3.23 2.20
N TYR A 45 -8.96 2.49 1.25
CA TYR A 45 -7.79 1.67 1.46
C TYR A 45 -6.85 1.78 0.27
N VAL A 46 -5.56 1.59 0.53
CA VAL A 46 -4.53 1.59 -0.49
C VAL A 46 -4.02 0.17 -0.71
N ARG A 47 -3.87 -0.21 -1.98
CA ARG A 47 -3.12 -1.41 -2.38
C ARG A 47 -1.74 -0.98 -2.79
N VAL A 48 -0.71 -1.48 -2.11
CA VAL A 48 0.69 -1.17 -2.39
C VAL A 48 1.40 -2.45 -2.84
N ILE A 49 1.98 -2.42 -4.03
CA ILE A 49 2.89 -3.46 -4.51
C ILE A 49 4.30 -3.06 -4.09
N TYR A 50 4.83 -3.73 -3.09
CA TYR A 50 6.18 -3.49 -2.57
C TYR A 50 7.16 -4.51 -3.13
N GLY A 51 8.25 -4.03 -3.73
CA GLY A 51 9.31 -4.87 -4.30
C GLY A 51 10.52 -4.93 -3.38
N VAL A 52 11.10 -6.11 -3.21
CA VAL A 52 12.34 -6.35 -2.48
C VAL A 52 13.29 -7.15 -3.37
N ALA A 53 14.47 -6.59 -3.65
CA ALA A 53 15.56 -7.22 -4.37
C ALA A 53 16.86 -7.07 -3.56
N GLU A 54 17.93 -7.77 -3.97
CA GLU A 54 19.17 -7.91 -3.18
C GLU A 54 19.74 -6.58 -2.64
N ASN A 55 19.63 -5.48 -3.38
CA ASN A 55 20.18 -4.18 -2.99
C ASN A 55 19.15 -3.05 -2.93
N ARG A 56 17.85 -3.34 -3.11
CA ARG A 56 16.82 -2.30 -3.12
C ARG A 56 15.48 -2.84 -2.66
N SER A 57 14.76 -2.02 -1.92
CA SER A 57 13.34 -2.24 -1.63
C SER A 57 12.59 -0.93 -1.83
N GLY A 58 11.31 -1.00 -2.19
CA GLY A 58 10.49 0.19 -2.39
C GLY A 58 9.14 -0.11 -3.00
N ILE A 59 8.30 0.93 -3.07
CA ILE A 59 6.99 0.85 -3.72
C ILE A 59 7.16 0.75 -5.24
N VAL A 60 6.61 -0.30 -5.84
CA VAL A 60 6.55 -0.51 -7.30
C VAL A 60 5.31 0.18 -7.88
N LYS A 61 4.19 0.08 -7.16
CA LYS A 61 2.92 0.69 -7.51
C LYS A 61 2.07 0.85 -6.26
N TYR A 62 1.26 1.90 -6.21
CA TYR A 62 0.14 1.98 -5.29
C TYR A 62 -1.13 2.36 -6.06
N ASP A 63 -2.29 2.00 -5.51
CA ASP A 63 -3.61 2.33 -6.06
C ASP A 63 -4.58 2.52 -4.89
N LEU A 64 -5.42 3.55 -4.95
CA LEU A 64 -6.44 3.84 -3.93
C LEU A 64 -7.80 3.26 -4.33
N TYR A 65 -8.53 2.77 -3.34
CA TYR A 65 -9.84 2.14 -3.54
C TYR A 65 -10.81 2.52 -2.42
N GLU A 66 -12.09 2.61 -2.79
CA GLU A 66 -13.18 2.67 -1.83
C GLU A 66 -13.34 1.30 -1.14
N ARG A 67 -13.39 1.29 0.20
CA ARG A 67 -13.40 0.07 1.01
C ARG A 67 -14.68 -0.76 0.84
N SER A 68 -15.82 -0.10 0.68
CA SER A 68 -17.12 -0.77 0.56
C SER A 68 -17.35 -1.42 -0.80
N SER A 69 -16.96 -0.74 -1.89
CA SER A 69 -17.28 -1.17 -3.26
C SER A 69 -16.08 -1.69 -4.07
N ASP A 70 -14.87 -1.68 -3.52
CA ASP A 70 -13.62 -1.96 -4.23
C ASP A 70 -13.44 -1.07 -5.49
N LYS A 71 -14.05 0.12 -5.48
CA LYS A 71 -14.03 1.05 -6.60
C LYS A 71 -12.69 1.77 -6.60
N TYR A 72 -11.98 1.75 -7.74
CA TYR A 72 -10.77 2.53 -7.92
C TYR A 72 -11.05 4.03 -7.76
N LEU A 73 -10.18 4.69 -6.99
CA LEU A 73 -10.21 6.14 -6.77
C LEU A 73 -9.09 6.78 -7.58
N GLU A 74 -9.45 7.71 -8.46
CA GLU A 74 -8.51 8.46 -9.31
C GLU A 74 -7.85 9.60 -8.52
N PHE A 75 -7.24 9.27 -7.39
CA PHE A 75 -6.44 10.17 -6.57
C PHE A 75 -5.00 9.65 -6.50
N ASP A 76 -4.07 10.57 -6.35
CA ASP A 76 -2.67 10.29 -6.05
C ASP A 76 -2.39 10.72 -4.61
N LEU A 77 -1.43 10.04 -3.98
CA LEU A 77 -0.95 10.40 -2.66
C LEU A 77 0.10 11.50 -2.79
N GLU A 78 0.16 12.39 -1.79
CA GLU A 78 1.23 13.37 -1.70
C GLU A 78 2.59 12.70 -1.44
N ASP A 79 3.69 13.36 -1.81
CA ASP A 79 5.05 12.80 -1.65
C ASP A 79 5.37 12.39 -0.19
N GLU A 80 4.85 13.14 0.79
CA GLU A 80 5.03 12.85 2.22
C GLU A 80 4.24 11.61 2.67
N GLU A 81 3.07 11.41 2.09
CA GLU A 81 2.20 10.26 2.34
C GLU A 81 2.76 8.98 1.72
N VAL A 82 3.27 9.07 0.49
CA VAL A 82 3.96 7.96 -0.18
C VAL A 82 5.19 7.52 0.63
N GLN A 83 5.97 8.47 1.17
CA GLN A 83 7.10 8.15 2.04
C GLN A 83 6.65 7.44 3.33
N THR A 84 5.53 7.86 3.91
CA THR A 84 4.94 7.22 5.08
C THR A 84 4.54 5.78 4.79
N LEU A 85 3.90 5.52 3.64
CA LEU A 85 3.57 4.17 3.20
C LEU A 85 4.81 3.32 2.93
N GLU A 86 5.84 3.90 2.32
CA GLU A 86 7.08 3.19 2.02
C GLU A 86 7.80 2.74 3.29
N LEU A 87 7.90 3.63 4.28
CA LEU A 87 8.44 3.31 5.60
C LEU A 87 7.61 2.23 6.30
N PHE A 88 6.27 2.37 6.29
CA PHE A 88 5.37 1.38 6.87
C PHE A 88 5.56 -0.01 6.26
N CYS A 89 5.55 -0.11 4.93
CA CYS A 89 5.73 -1.39 4.23
C CYS A 89 7.10 -2.02 4.56
N LYS A 90 8.15 -1.20 4.60
CA LYS A 90 9.50 -1.65 4.92
C LYS A 90 9.59 -2.21 6.35
N GLU A 91 9.06 -1.48 7.34
CA GLU A 91 9.06 -1.92 8.74
C GLU A 91 8.26 -3.20 8.92
N ARG A 92 7.06 -3.28 8.35
CA ARG A 92 6.20 -4.47 8.47
C ARG A 92 6.77 -5.71 7.79
N LEU A 93 7.51 -5.57 6.69
CA LEU A 93 8.21 -6.70 6.09
C LEU A 93 9.35 -7.20 6.97
N GLN A 94 10.12 -6.31 7.58
CA GLN A 94 11.20 -6.71 8.48
C GLN A 94 10.69 -7.43 9.74
N GLU A 95 9.49 -7.08 10.23
CA GLU A 95 8.87 -7.79 11.36
C GLU A 95 8.30 -9.18 10.96
N ALA A 96 8.03 -9.40 9.67
CA ALA A 96 7.44 -10.64 9.17
C ALA A 96 8.49 -11.69 8.73
N GLU A 97 9.77 -11.32 8.62
CA GLU A 97 10.92 -12.22 8.40
C GLU A 97 11.52 -12.75 9.71
#